data_AF-A0A6H5GGL9-F1
#
_entry.id   AF-A0A6H5GGL9-F1
#
_cell.length_a   1.000
_cell.length_b   1.000
_cell.length_c   1.000
_cell.angle_alpha   90.00
_cell.angle_beta   90.00
_cell.angle_gamma   90.00
#
_symmetry.space_group_name_H-M   'P 1'
#
loop_
_entity.id
_entity.type
_entity.pdbx_description
1 polymer ?
#
loop_
_entity_poly.entity_id
_entity_poly.type
_entity_poly.pdbx_seq_one_letter_code
_entity_poly.pdbx_strand_id
1 'polypeptide(L)'
;MLQKYTITIIPSLSFLALSNFCAGLAEVESALIPMHFIKVSKPSPHDSPNQPTMTACIVCPKYRRAEAGNVVKVDWSHTAAWKFYPLSALQTAYIGGVIASLINKLLSLQAISVKNLHLIGHSLGAHVMGNAGSMIEGKPARITGLDPAKPGFEGLMAEKYRLDATDADFVDIIHSAAGAAGYYGSLGHVDFYPNGGTPPQPGCFDMSQPWQLIGCSHARSYYYYIESISDPDGFPAVKCDSWGQFKSGSCENNTKIFMGDATPPTLVLSQLLIVLHLFLI
;
A
#
# COMPACT_ATOMS: atom_id res chain seq x y z
N MET A 1 10.81 -9.21 28.52
CA MET A 1 11.43 -9.08 27.18
C MET A 1 10.31 -8.88 26.17
N LEU A 2 10.12 -7.65 25.67
CA LEU A 2 9.19 -7.40 24.56
C LEU A 2 9.85 -7.99 23.31
N GLN A 3 9.33 -9.12 22.80
CA GLN A 3 9.76 -9.66 21.51
C GLN A 3 9.57 -8.57 20.43
N LYS A 4 10.48 -8.52 19.45
CA LYS A 4 10.40 -7.59 18.32
C LYS A 4 9.18 -7.97 17.46
N TYR A 5 8.02 -7.41 17.75
CA TYR A 5 6.81 -7.62 16.97
C TYR A 5 6.63 -6.46 15.99
N THR A 6 6.84 -6.70 14.71
CA THR A 6 6.41 -5.77 13.65
C THR A 6 4.88 -5.83 13.58
N ILE A 7 4.20 -4.68 13.71
CA ILE A 7 2.75 -4.60 13.48
C ILE A 7 2.51 -4.01 12.11
N THR A 8 1.98 -4.85 11.22
CA THR A 8 1.68 -4.47 9.84
C THR A 8 0.19 -4.17 9.69
N ILE A 9 -0.17 -2.93 9.35
CA ILE A 9 -1.56 -2.51 9.16
C ILE A 9 -1.90 -2.38 7.68
N ILE A 10 -2.97 -3.05 7.21
CA ILE A 10 -3.34 -3.09 5.80
C ILE A 10 -4.82 -2.72 5.59
N PRO A 11 -5.12 -1.62 4.88
CA PRO A 11 -6.48 -1.23 4.54
C PRO A 11 -7.02 -2.10 3.40
N SER A 12 -8.20 -2.68 3.56
CA SER A 12 -8.92 -3.35 2.47
C SER A 12 -10.00 -2.47 1.86
N LEU A 13 -10.04 -2.39 0.54
CA LEU A 13 -11.22 -1.90 -0.18
C LEU A 13 -12.25 -3.03 -0.34
N SER A 14 -13.54 -2.72 -0.20
CA SER A 14 -14.57 -3.55 -0.80
C SER A 14 -14.53 -3.39 -2.32
N PHE A 15 -14.60 -4.51 -3.03
CA PHE A 15 -14.87 -4.58 -4.46
C PHE A 15 -16.16 -3.85 -4.90
N LEU A 16 -17.05 -3.48 -3.97
CA LEU A 16 -18.31 -2.80 -4.25
C LEU A 16 -18.18 -1.31 -4.64
N ALA A 17 -17.10 -0.61 -4.28
CA ALA A 17 -16.84 0.77 -4.74
C ALA A 17 -16.61 0.84 -6.26
N LEU A 18 -16.23 -0.28 -6.85
CA LEU A 18 -15.98 -0.47 -8.28
C LEU A 18 -17.06 -1.38 -8.91
N SER A 19 -18.26 -1.49 -8.32
CA SER A 19 -19.30 -2.37 -8.87
C SER A 19 -19.81 -1.95 -10.25
N ASN A 20 -19.58 -0.71 -10.67
CA ASN A 20 -19.75 -0.25 -12.07
C ASN A 20 -18.43 -0.23 -12.88
N PHE A 21 -17.31 -0.67 -12.31
CA PHE A 21 -15.94 -0.54 -12.83
C PHE A 21 -15.15 -1.86 -12.96
N CYS A 22 -15.48 -2.91 -12.18
CA CYS A 22 -14.75 -4.20 -12.15
C CYS A 22 -15.69 -5.39 -11.86
N ALA A 23 -16.67 -5.65 -12.73
CA ALA A 23 -17.60 -6.79 -12.57
C ALA A 23 -16.98 -8.19 -12.85
N GLY A 24 -15.67 -8.30 -13.12
CA GLY A 24 -15.05 -9.51 -13.69
C GLY A 24 -14.05 -10.29 -12.84
N LEU A 25 -13.83 -9.96 -11.55
CA LEU A 25 -12.75 -10.56 -10.75
C LEU A 25 -13.21 -11.39 -9.53
N ALA A 26 -14.49 -11.75 -9.45
CA ALA A 26 -15.09 -12.31 -8.23
C ALA A 26 -14.81 -13.80 -7.95
N GLU A 27 -14.12 -14.56 -8.83
CA GLU A 27 -14.11 -16.04 -8.74
C GLU A 27 -12.82 -16.71 -8.25
N VAL A 28 -11.78 -15.98 -7.83
CA VAL A 28 -10.49 -16.61 -7.47
C VAL A 28 -10.01 -16.24 -6.08
N GLU A 29 -10.77 -16.52 -5.02
CA GLU A 29 -10.22 -16.46 -3.64
C GLU A 29 -11.10 -17.23 -2.62
N SER A 30 -11.12 -18.55 -2.72
CA SER A 30 -11.81 -19.46 -1.79
C SER A 30 -10.85 -20.47 -1.13
N ALA A 31 -9.86 -19.97 -0.39
CA ALA A 31 -9.20 -20.76 0.65
C ALA A 31 -8.44 -19.82 1.58
N LEU A 32 -8.68 -19.87 2.91
CA LEU A 32 -7.67 -19.77 3.98
C LEU A 32 -8.30 -19.73 5.40
N ILE A 33 -8.15 -20.86 6.10
CA ILE A 33 -7.71 -21.16 7.50
C ILE A 33 -7.80 -20.02 8.57
N PRO A 34 -8.25 -20.31 9.82
CA PRO A 34 -8.62 -19.30 10.82
C PRO A 34 -7.46 -18.39 11.28
N MET A 35 -7.64 -17.08 11.11
CA MET A 35 -6.80 -16.02 11.66
C MET A 35 -7.35 -15.52 13.01
N HIS A 36 -6.48 -15.04 13.91
CA HIS A 36 -6.90 -14.21 15.04
C HIS A 36 -7.11 -12.79 14.50
N PHE A 37 -8.36 -12.33 14.51
CA PHE A 37 -8.78 -11.04 13.96
C PHE A 37 -8.88 -9.99 15.05
N ILE A 38 -8.39 -8.77 14.79
CA ILE A 38 -8.90 -7.57 15.45
C ILE A 38 -9.72 -6.83 14.41
N LYS A 39 -11.03 -7.07 14.40
CA LYS A 39 -11.99 -6.34 13.55
C LYS A 39 -12.26 -5.00 14.22
N VAL A 40 -11.78 -3.91 13.62
CA VAL A 40 -12.15 -2.54 14.04
C VAL A 40 -13.37 -2.12 13.22
N SER A 41 -14.57 -2.56 13.62
CA SER A 41 -15.84 -2.10 13.05
C SER A 41 -16.78 -1.69 14.17
N LYS A 42 -17.37 -0.49 14.09
CA LYS A 42 -18.48 -0.10 14.96
C LYS A 42 -19.76 -0.78 14.44
N PRO A 43 -20.51 -1.56 15.24
CA PRO A 43 -21.80 -2.08 14.79
C PRO A 43 -22.80 -0.92 14.63
N SER A 44 -23.53 -0.92 13.51
CA SER A 44 -24.62 0.03 13.23
C SER A 44 -25.96 -0.71 13.36
N PRO A 45 -27.04 -0.06 13.84
CA PRO A 45 -28.35 -0.70 14.00
C PRO A 45 -29.03 -1.15 12.69
N HIS A 46 -28.36 -1.04 11.55
CA HIS A 46 -28.84 -1.45 10.22
C HIS A 46 -28.12 -2.69 9.65
N ASP A 47 -27.32 -3.40 10.44
CA ASP A 47 -26.66 -4.63 9.99
C ASP A 47 -27.71 -5.69 9.59
N SER A 48 -27.92 -5.90 8.28
CA SER A 48 -28.71 -7.01 7.76
C SER A 48 -27.90 -8.31 7.85
N PRO A 49 -28.45 -9.42 8.39
CA PRO A 49 -27.69 -10.62 8.69
C PRO A 49 -27.12 -11.40 7.47
N ASN A 50 -27.41 -10.98 6.23
CA ASN A 50 -27.13 -11.77 5.02
C ASN A 50 -26.26 -11.07 3.95
N GLN A 51 -25.46 -10.06 4.29
CA GLN A 51 -24.49 -9.48 3.35
C GLN A 51 -23.07 -10.04 3.64
N PRO A 52 -22.51 -10.93 2.79
CA PRO A 52 -21.14 -11.42 2.99
C PRO A 52 -20.14 -10.31 2.64
N THR A 53 -19.57 -9.68 3.66
CA THR A 53 -18.40 -8.81 3.52
C THR A 53 -17.16 -9.70 3.31
N MET A 54 -16.85 -10.01 2.05
CA MET A 54 -15.62 -10.70 1.64
C MET A 54 -14.44 -9.74 1.76
N THR A 55 -13.81 -9.69 2.93
CA THR A 55 -12.62 -8.88 3.16
C THR A 55 -11.40 -9.80 3.23
N ALA A 56 -10.72 -10.08 2.12
CA ALA A 56 -9.48 -10.88 2.06
C ALA A 56 -8.23 -10.01 2.30
N CYS A 57 -7.31 -10.46 3.17
CA CYS A 57 -6.00 -9.79 3.34
C CYS A 57 -4.98 -10.57 2.53
N ILE A 58 -4.56 -10.03 1.40
CA ILE A 58 -3.70 -10.76 0.45
C ILE A 58 -2.25 -10.85 1.00
N VAL A 59 -1.84 -9.86 1.80
CA VAL A 59 -0.48 -9.72 2.34
C VAL A 59 -0.26 -10.47 3.67
N CYS A 60 -1.29 -10.58 4.51
CA CYS A 60 -1.19 -11.16 5.86
C CYS A 60 -0.69 -12.61 5.92
N PRO A 61 -1.10 -13.54 5.04
CA PRO A 61 -0.68 -14.94 5.09
C PRO A 61 0.79 -15.16 4.71
N LYS A 62 1.38 -14.26 3.92
CA LYS A 62 2.80 -14.33 3.53
C LYS A 62 3.71 -13.73 4.61
N TYR A 63 3.33 -12.59 5.20
CA TYR A 63 4.07 -12.02 6.34
C TYR A 63 4.22 -12.99 7.50
N ARG A 64 3.15 -13.71 7.87
CA ARG A 64 3.21 -14.70 8.95
C ARG A 64 4.20 -15.86 8.68
N ARG A 65 4.45 -16.17 7.40
CA ARG A 65 5.38 -17.22 6.99
C ARG A 65 6.83 -16.73 6.92
N ALA A 66 7.04 -15.46 6.59
CA ALA A 66 8.37 -14.87 6.45
C ALA A 66 8.91 -14.25 7.75
N GLU A 67 8.06 -13.65 8.58
CA GLU A 67 8.46 -12.98 9.82
C GLU A 67 7.58 -13.34 11.03
N ALA A 68 8.18 -13.34 12.23
CA ALA A 68 7.49 -13.45 13.51
C ALA A 68 6.86 -12.10 13.92
N GLY A 69 5.93 -11.59 13.11
CA GLY A 69 5.21 -10.32 13.32
C GLY A 69 3.71 -10.47 13.55
N ASN A 70 3.08 -9.43 14.10
CA ASN A 70 1.62 -9.36 14.27
C ASN A 70 1.01 -8.58 13.11
N VAL A 71 0.26 -9.25 12.22
CA VAL A 71 -0.41 -8.53 11.13
C VAL A 71 -1.84 -8.15 11.53
N VAL A 72 -2.16 -6.87 11.44
CA VAL A 72 -3.49 -6.31 11.73
C VAL A 72 -4.11 -5.81 10.44
N LYS A 73 -5.27 -6.34 10.09
CA LYS A 73 -6.00 -5.85 8.92
C LYS A 73 -7.00 -4.76 9.35
N VAL A 74 -7.02 -3.64 8.63
CA VAL A 74 -8.04 -2.60 8.81
C VAL A 74 -9.06 -2.69 7.68
N ASP A 75 -10.28 -3.07 8.05
CA ASP A 75 -11.40 -3.06 7.13
C ASP A 75 -12.17 -1.74 7.24
N TRP A 76 -12.06 -0.91 6.21
CA TRP A 76 -12.82 0.33 6.05
C TRP A 76 -13.67 0.30 4.78
N SER A 77 -13.93 -0.91 4.27
CA SER A 77 -14.65 -1.16 3.02
C SER A 77 -15.97 -0.41 2.92
N HIS A 78 -16.76 -0.38 3.99
CA HIS A 78 -18.03 0.37 4.03
C HIS A 78 -17.87 1.86 3.68
N THR A 79 -16.81 2.50 4.16
CA THR A 79 -16.50 3.91 3.84
C THR A 79 -15.83 4.04 2.48
N ALA A 80 -15.05 3.05 2.05
CA ALA A 80 -14.46 3.02 0.71
C ALA A 80 -15.51 2.80 -0.40
N ALA A 81 -16.59 2.05 -0.11
CA ALA A 81 -17.67 1.65 -1.01
C ALA A 81 -18.58 2.78 -1.50
N TRP A 82 -18.36 4.02 -1.05
CA TRP A 82 -19.19 5.14 -1.44
C TRP A 82 -19.12 5.35 -2.95
N LYS A 83 -20.30 5.42 -3.59
CA LYS A 83 -20.43 5.59 -5.06
C LYS A 83 -19.77 6.87 -5.58
N PHE A 84 -19.56 7.85 -4.71
CA PHE A 84 -18.94 9.13 -5.05
C PHE A 84 -17.50 9.16 -4.54
N TYR A 85 -16.57 8.79 -5.41
CA TYR A 85 -15.14 8.68 -5.11
C TYR A 85 -14.53 9.87 -4.36
N PRO A 86 -14.85 11.15 -4.66
CA PRO A 86 -14.30 12.29 -3.92
C PRO A 86 -14.59 12.25 -2.42
N LEU A 87 -15.73 11.68 -1.99
CA LEU A 87 -16.00 11.48 -0.57
C LEU A 87 -15.08 10.40 0.02
N SER A 88 -14.88 9.28 -0.67
CA SER A 88 -13.95 8.24 -0.22
C SER A 88 -12.53 8.80 -0.07
N ALA A 89 -12.08 9.68 -0.98
CA ALA A 89 -10.80 10.37 -0.89
C ALA A 89 -10.73 11.29 0.34
N LEU A 90 -11.74 12.12 0.59
CA LEU A 90 -11.81 12.99 1.76
C LEU A 90 -11.86 12.21 3.09
N GLN A 91 -12.49 11.04 3.10
CA GLN A 91 -12.58 10.19 4.29
C GLN A 91 -11.25 9.54 4.68
N THR A 92 -10.23 9.56 3.81
CA THR A 92 -8.92 8.97 4.14
C THR A 92 -8.29 9.58 5.40
N ALA A 93 -8.42 10.89 5.59
CA ALA A 93 -7.94 11.59 6.80
C ALA A 93 -8.73 11.17 8.05
N TYR A 94 -10.05 11.03 7.95
CA TYR A 94 -10.89 10.57 9.06
C TYR A 94 -10.52 9.14 9.49
N ILE A 95 -10.40 8.22 8.52
CA ILE A 95 -10.01 6.83 8.80
C ILE A 95 -8.58 6.77 9.36
N GLY A 96 -7.65 7.58 8.84
CA GLY A 96 -6.29 7.70 9.37
C GLY A 96 -6.29 8.09 10.85
N GLY A 97 -7.09 9.09 11.24
CA GLY A 97 -7.24 9.51 12.64
C GLY A 97 -7.84 8.44 13.55
N VAL A 98 -8.78 7.61 13.06
CA VAL A 98 -9.31 6.46 13.80
C VAL A 98 -8.22 5.42 14.06
N ILE A 99 -7.41 5.09 13.05
CA ILE A 99 -6.30 4.15 13.18
C ILE A 99 -5.23 4.69 14.13
N ALA A 100 -4.86 5.96 14.01
CA ALA A 100 -3.90 6.62 14.89
C ALA A 100 -4.38 6.61 16.36
N SER A 101 -5.67 6.88 16.59
CA SER A 101 -6.25 6.84 17.93
C SER A 101 -6.13 5.45 18.57
N LEU A 102 -6.37 4.40 17.80
CA LEU A 102 -6.19 3.02 18.26
C LEU A 102 -4.72 2.73 18.59
N ILE A 103 -3.80 3.11 17.70
CA ILE A 103 -2.36 2.92 17.90
C ILE A 103 -1.87 3.69 19.13
N ASN A 104 -2.26 4.95 19.30
CA ASN A 104 -1.90 5.76 20.47
C ASN A 104 -2.43 5.13 21.75
N LYS A 105 -3.62 4.54 21.72
CA LYS A 105 -4.13 3.77 22.85
C LYS A 105 -3.22 2.57 23.17
N LEU A 106 -2.79 1.81 22.17
CA LEU A 106 -1.88 0.67 22.37
C LEU A 106 -0.49 1.11 22.85
N LEU A 107 0.01 2.25 22.38
CA LEU A 107 1.28 2.87 22.83
C LEU A 107 1.18 3.28 24.30
N SER A 108 0.10 3.96 24.70
CA SER A 108 -0.12 4.38 26.10
C SER A 108 -0.23 3.19 27.07
N LEU A 109 -0.73 2.05 26.59
CA LEU A 109 -0.79 0.79 27.34
C LEU A 109 0.55 0.03 27.31
N GLN A 110 1.58 0.56 26.65
CA GLN A 110 2.88 -0.08 26.44
C GLN A 110 2.77 -1.47 25.79
N ALA A 111 1.68 -1.73 25.06
CA ALA A 111 1.45 -3.00 24.38
C ALA A 111 2.29 -3.14 23.11
N ILE A 112 2.69 -2.00 22.53
CA ILE A 112 3.43 -1.90 21.27
C ILE A 112 4.50 -0.80 21.38
N SER A 113 5.49 -0.82 20.50
CA SER A 113 6.48 0.25 20.36
C SER A 113 6.29 0.94 19.01
N VAL A 114 6.32 2.28 19.01
CA VAL A 114 6.18 3.08 17.78
C VAL A 114 7.27 2.76 16.75
N LYS A 115 8.47 2.39 17.23
CA LYS A 115 9.62 1.99 16.39
C LYS A 115 9.52 0.57 15.82
N ASN A 116 8.44 -0.16 16.14
CA ASN A 116 8.13 -1.46 15.53
C ASN A 116 6.89 -1.38 14.62
N LEU A 117 6.36 -0.18 14.35
CA LEU A 117 5.19 0.02 13.51
C LEU A 117 5.57 0.13 12.04
N HIS A 118 4.91 -0.70 11.22
CA HIS A 118 4.99 -0.66 9.77
C HIS A 118 3.58 -0.55 9.19
N LEU A 119 3.25 0.59 8.60
CA LEU A 119 1.93 0.80 8.01
C LEU A 119 2.01 0.56 6.51
N ILE A 120 1.11 -0.21 5.93
CA ILE A 120 1.14 -0.51 4.49
C ILE A 120 -0.22 -0.16 3.89
N GLY A 121 -0.24 0.72 2.89
CA GLY A 121 -1.48 1.17 2.29
C GLY A 121 -1.47 1.07 0.77
N HIS A 122 -2.50 0.47 0.19
CA HIS A 122 -2.71 0.43 -1.27
C HIS A 122 -3.72 1.50 -1.70
N SER A 123 -3.49 2.16 -2.85
CA SER A 123 -4.44 3.11 -3.42
C SER A 123 -4.80 4.24 -2.44
N LEU A 124 -6.10 4.51 -2.21
CA LEU A 124 -6.58 5.41 -1.15
C LEU A 124 -6.04 5.06 0.24
N GLY A 125 -5.81 3.77 0.49
CA GLY A 125 -5.24 3.26 1.72
C GLY A 125 -3.82 3.75 2.00
N ALA A 126 -3.04 4.10 0.97
CA ALA A 126 -1.72 4.71 1.16
C ALA A 126 -1.86 6.06 1.89
N HIS A 127 -2.84 6.87 1.49
CA HIS A 127 -3.14 8.14 2.15
C HIS A 127 -3.78 7.96 3.51
N VAL A 128 -4.59 6.90 3.72
CA VAL A 128 -5.05 6.54 5.07
C VAL A 128 -3.87 6.29 6.01
N MET A 129 -2.86 5.52 5.57
CA MET A 129 -1.68 5.23 6.38
C MET A 129 -0.78 6.44 6.60
N GLY A 130 -0.65 7.33 5.60
CA GLY A 130 0.05 8.62 5.77
C GLY A 130 -0.62 9.52 6.81
N ASN A 131 -1.94 9.73 6.67
CA ASN A 131 -2.74 10.47 7.66
C ASN A 131 -2.71 9.81 9.05
N ALA A 132 -2.64 8.46 9.14
CA ALA A 132 -2.43 7.80 10.42
C ALA A 132 -1.03 8.09 10.98
N GLY A 133 0.01 7.99 10.15
CA GLY A 133 1.40 8.26 10.50
C GLY A 133 1.61 9.63 11.14
N SER A 134 1.07 10.69 10.51
CA SER A 134 1.14 12.07 11.03
C SER A 134 0.37 12.32 12.33
N MET A 135 -0.57 11.44 12.70
CA MET A 135 -1.40 11.58 13.91
C MET A 135 -1.00 10.62 15.06
N ILE A 136 -0.06 9.71 14.82
CA ILE A 136 0.45 8.80 15.85
C ILE A 136 1.40 9.56 16.79
N GLU A 137 1.35 9.26 18.09
CA GLU A 137 2.30 9.78 19.06
C GLU A 137 3.70 9.18 18.82
N GLY A 138 4.64 10.03 18.45
CA GLY A 138 5.97 9.63 18.00
C GLY A 138 6.04 9.51 16.48
N LYS A 139 6.98 8.73 15.96
CA LYS A 139 7.15 8.53 14.52
C LYS A 139 7.21 7.03 14.21
N PRO A 140 6.24 6.47 13.46
CA PRO A 140 6.28 5.07 13.03
C PRO A 140 7.59 4.74 12.32
N ALA A 141 8.05 3.50 12.42
CA ALA A 141 9.31 3.11 11.80
C ALA A 141 9.23 3.12 10.27
N ARG A 142 8.11 2.66 9.70
CA ARG A 142 7.97 2.56 8.25
C ARG A 142 6.54 2.77 7.77
N ILE A 143 6.38 3.45 6.65
CA ILE A 143 5.15 3.41 5.84
C ILE A 143 5.50 2.94 4.44
N THR A 144 4.78 1.94 3.93
CA THR A 144 4.87 1.54 2.52
C THR A 144 3.59 1.94 1.78
N GLY A 145 3.74 2.76 0.74
CA GLY A 145 2.67 3.14 -0.17
C GLY A 145 2.67 2.25 -1.43
N LEU A 146 1.60 1.50 -1.64
CA LEU A 146 1.43 0.63 -2.81
C LEU A 146 0.52 1.33 -3.83
N ASP A 147 1.12 1.89 -4.86
CA ASP A 147 0.51 2.72 -5.90
C ASP A 147 -0.52 3.73 -5.34
N PRO A 148 -0.07 4.73 -4.53
CA PRO A 148 -0.96 5.68 -3.87
C PRO A 148 -1.91 6.37 -4.85
N ALA A 149 -3.17 6.58 -4.48
CA ALA A 149 -4.16 7.09 -5.42
C ALA A 149 -3.88 8.53 -5.89
N LYS A 150 -3.92 8.76 -7.21
CA LYS A 150 -3.80 10.11 -7.78
C LYS A 150 -5.08 10.96 -7.66
N PRO A 151 -6.27 10.47 -8.08
CA PRO A 151 -7.43 11.33 -8.19
C PRO A 151 -7.84 11.85 -6.81
N GLY A 152 -8.03 13.17 -6.71
CA GLY A 152 -8.33 13.85 -5.44
C GLY A 152 -7.10 14.21 -4.60
N PHE A 153 -5.88 13.82 -4.99
CA PHE A 153 -4.66 14.09 -4.22
C PHE A 153 -3.63 14.91 -5.01
N GLU A 154 -3.12 14.38 -6.13
CA GLU A 154 -2.07 15.05 -6.91
C GLU A 154 -2.56 16.38 -7.49
N GLY A 155 -1.85 17.48 -7.17
CA GLY A 155 -2.22 18.83 -7.59
C GLY A 155 -3.50 19.41 -6.93
N LEU A 156 -4.13 18.68 -6.01
CA LEU A 156 -5.40 19.09 -5.38
C LEU A 156 -5.31 19.17 -3.85
N MET A 157 -4.91 18.10 -3.17
CA MET A 157 -4.78 18.10 -1.71
C MET A 157 -3.43 18.67 -1.26
N ALA A 158 -3.47 19.47 -0.19
CA ALA A 158 -2.27 19.90 0.51
C ALA A 158 -1.54 18.69 1.11
N GLU A 159 -0.21 18.82 1.27
CA GLU A 159 0.67 17.72 1.69
C GLU A 159 0.19 17.04 2.98
N LYS A 160 -0.19 17.83 3.99
CA LYS A 160 -0.75 17.37 5.27
C LYS A 160 -2.01 16.49 5.23
N TYR A 161 -2.63 16.32 4.06
CA TYR A 161 -3.84 15.49 3.88
C TYR A 161 -3.59 14.26 3.00
N ARG A 162 -2.35 14.06 2.56
CA ARG A 162 -1.93 12.90 1.76
C ARG A 162 -0.73 12.24 2.41
N LEU A 163 -0.27 11.15 1.79
CA LEU A 163 0.98 10.51 2.19
C LEU A 163 2.15 11.41 1.80
N ASP A 164 3.13 11.57 2.69
CA ASP A 164 4.43 12.16 2.38
C ASP A 164 5.55 11.60 3.26
N ALA A 165 6.80 11.92 2.93
CA ALA A 165 7.99 11.39 3.60
C ALA A 165 8.06 11.73 5.10
N THR A 166 7.35 12.76 5.57
CA THR A 166 7.35 13.16 6.98
C THR A 166 6.49 12.26 7.87
N ASP A 167 5.62 11.42 7.29
CA ASP A 167 4.65 10.59 8.04
C ASP A 167 5.28 9.43 8.83
N ALA A 168 6.53 9.03 8.52
CA ALA A 168 7.27 7.99 9.24
C ALA A 168 8.80 8.22 9.21
N ASP A 169 9.56 7.46 10.00
CA ASP A 169 11.03 7.48 9.94
C ASP A 169 11.52 7.08 8.54
N PHE A 170 10.83 6.14 7.89
CA PHE A 170 11.08 5.71 6.53
C PHE A 170 9.76 5.54 5.77
N VAL A 171 9.74 5.97 4.50
CA VAL A 171 8.55 5.90 3.64
C VAL A 171 9.01 5.41 2.28
N ASP A 172 8.51 4.27 1.84
CA ASP A 172 8.83 3.68 0.54
C ASP A 172 7.58 3.47 -0.31
N ILE A 173 7.66 3.80 -1.59
CA ILE A 173 6.52 3.80 -2.51
C ILE A 173 6.78 2.88 -3.68
N ILE A 174 5.79 2.07 -4.08
CA ILE A 174 5.81 1.30 -5.32
C ILE A 174 4.79 1.87 -6.28
N HIS A 175 5.26 2.50 -7.36
CA HIS A 175 4.43 3.06 -8.43
C HIS A 175 4.24 2.04 -9.53
N SER A 176 3.00 1.66 -9.82
CA SER A 176 2.69 0.67 -10.86
C SER A 176 1.59 1.11 -11.83
N ALA A 177 0.84 2.17 -11.52
CA ALA A 177 -0.06 2.86 -12.43
C ALA A 177 0.05 4.39 -12.33
N ALA A 178 1.27 4.90 -12.10
CA ALA A 178 1.57 6.32 -11.99
C ALA A 178 1.03 7.12 -13.18
N GLY A 179 0.47 8.30 -12.89
CA GLY A 179 -0.10 9.21 -13.87
C GLY A 179 -1.53 8.88 -14.30
N ALA A 180 -1.99 7.64 -14.06
CA ALA A 180 -3.36 7.19 -14.27
C ALA A 180 -4.11 7.04 -12.94
N ALA A 181 -4.20 5.83 -12.38
CA ALA A 181 -4.79 5.60 -11.06
C ALA A 181 -3.83 5.96 -9.92
N GLY A 182 -2.53 5.77 -10.13
CA GLY A 182 -1.47 6.04 -9.16
C GLY A 182 -0.91 7.46 -9.26
N TYR A 183 -0.44 7.99 -8.14
CA TYR A 183 0.29 9.25 -8.01
C TYR A 183 1.55 9.19 -8.86
N TYR A 184 1.91 10.28 -9.55
CA TYR A 184 3.09 10.28 -10.42
C TYR A 184 4.33 10.82 -9.70
N GLY A 185 4.15 11.91 -8.94
CA GLY A 185 5.23 12.51 -8.16
C GLY A 185 5.78 11.61 -7.05
N SER A 186 6.95 11.98 -6.56
CA SER A 186 7.57 11.32 -5.40
C SER A 186 6.78 11.64 -4.14
N LEU A 187 6.50 10.61 -3.34
CA LEU A 187 5.81 10.73 -2.05
C LEU A 187 6.65 10.22 -0.89
N GLY A 188 7.65 9.37 -1.14
CA GLY A 188 8.42 8.71 -0.10
C GLY A 188 9.81 9.31 0.12
N HIS A 189 10.53 8.69 1.05
CA HIS A 189 11.98 8.75 1.06
C HIS A 189 12.54 8.04 -0.18
N VAL A 190 11.90 6.94 -0.60
CA VAL A 190 12.29 6.16 -1.77
C VAL A 190 11.05 5.84 -2.61
N ASP A 191 11.14 6.04 -3.92
CA ASP A 191 10.05 5.76 -4.86
C ASP A 191 10.53 4.78 -5.93
N PHE A 192 9.90 3.60 -5.99
CA PHE A 192 10.18 2.54 -6.95
C PHE A 192 9.22 2.60 -8.12
N TYR A 193 9.75 2.48 -9.33
CA TYR A 193 8.99 2.50 -10.59
C TYR A 193 9.24 1.19 -11.38
N PRO A 194 8.68 0.05 -10.95
CA PRO A 194 8.75 -1.19 -11.69
C PRO A 194 8.24 -1.03 -13.12
N ASN A 195 9.06 -1.44 -14.08
CA ASN A 195 8.73 -1.41 -15.51
C ASN A 195 8.36 0.00 -16.02
N GLY A 196 8.94 1.04 -15.41
CA GLY A 196 8.65 2.45 -15.69
C GLY A 196 7.52 3.04 -14.83
N GLY A 197 6.83 2.20 -14.05
CA GLY A 197 5.85 2.58 -13.04
C GLY A 197 4.50 3.08 -13.56
N THR A 198 4.32 3.15 -14.87
CA THR A 198 3.05 3.52 -15.52
C THR A 198 2.35 2.30 -16.10
N PRO A 199 1.04 2.37 -16.43
CA PRO A 199 0.39 1.33 -17.21
C PRO A 199 0.90 1.29 -18.66
N PRO A 200 0.85 0.12 -19.34
CA PRO A 200 0.54 -1.18 -18.78
C PRO A 200 1.76 -1.79 -18.05
N GLN A 201 1.50 -2.43 -16.91
CA GLN A 201 2.47 -3.35 -16.32
C GLN A 201 2.48 -4.69 -17.07
N PRO A 202 3.61 -5.42 -17.11
CA PRO A 202 3.67 -6.76 -17.67
C PRO A 202 2.57 -7.68 -17.10
N GLY A 203 1.92 -8.47 -17.97
CA GLY A 203 0.77 -9.32 -17.60
C GLY A 203 -0.60 -8.65 -17.69
N CYS A 204 -0.66 -7.32 -17.85
CA CYS A 204 -1.92 -6.58 -18.02
C CYS A 204 -2.22 -6.37 -19.52
N PHE A 205 -2.87 -7.33 -20.16
CA PHE A 205 -2.97 -7.41 -21.63
C PHE A 205 -4.29 -6.94 -22.24
N ASP A 206 -5.33 -6.73 -21.44
CA ASP A 206 -6.65 -6.36 -21.97
C ASP A 206 -6.71 -4.88 -22.40
N MET A 207 -6.16 -4.61 -23.58
CA MET A 207 -6.18 -3.29 -24.22
C MET A 207 -7.59 -2.89 -24.68
N SER A 208 -8.53 -3.84 -24.76
CA SER A 208 -9.90 -3.55 -25.21
C SER A 208 -10.73 -2.82 -24.16
N GLN A 209 -10.27 -2.88 -22.91
CA GLN A 209 -10.91 -2.28 -21.76
C GLN A 209 -9.89 -1.45 -20.95
N PRO A 210 -9.73 -0.14 -21.26
CA PRO A 210 -8.70 0.70 -20.66
C PRO A 210 -8.72 0.70 -19.12
N TRP A 211 -9.90 0.59 -18.52
CA TRP A 211 -10.05 0.58 -17.06
C TRP A 211 -9.54 -0.70 -16.41
N GLN A 212 -9.72 -1.84 -17.05
CA GLN A 212 -9.25 -3.14 -16.60
C GLN A 212 -7.73 -3.20 -16.68
N LEU A 213 -7.14 -2.63 -17.74
CA LEU A 213 -5.69 -2.50 -17.87
C LEU A 213 -5.09 -1.62 -16.77
N ILE A 214 -5.70 -0.47 -16.49
CA ILE A 214 -5.26 0.45 -15.43
C ILE A 214 -5.44 -0.23 -14.06
N GLY A 215 -6.57 -0.87 -13.81
CA GLY A 215 -6.85 -1.59 -12.56
C GLY A 215 -5.88 -2.75 -12.32
N CYS A 216 -5.57 -3.52 -13.35
CA CYS A 216 -4.53 -4.56 -13.30
C CYS A 216 -3.16 -3.97 -12.95
N SER A 217 -2.77 -2.89 -13.63
CA SER A 217 -1.48 -2.21 -13.38
C SER A 217 -1.44 -1.61 -11.96
N HIS A 218 -2.56 -1.06 -11.48
CA HIS A 218 -2.71 -0.51 -10.13
C HIS A 218 -2.57 -1.58 -9.05
N ALA A 219 -3.06 -2.79 -9.33
CA ALA A 219 -2.95 -3.95 -8.44
C ALA A 219 -1.54 -4.55 -8.38
N ARG A 220 -0.72 -4.40 -9.42
CA ARG A 220 0.64 -4.98 -9.47
C ARG A 220 1.53 -4.53 -8.31
N SER A 221 1.37 -3.32 -7.79
CA SER A 221 2.13 -2.82 -6.63
C SER A 221 2.05 -3.76 -5.41
N TYR A 222 0.87 -4.23 -5.03
CA TYR A 222 0.74 -5.16 -3.91
C TYR A 222 1.17 -6.59 -4.26
N TYR A 223 1.06 -7.02 -5.52
CA TYR A 223 1.58 -8.31 -5.96
C TYR A 223 3.11 -8.36 -5.86
N TYR A 224 3.81 -7.34 -6.39
CA TYR A 224 5.27 -7.23 -6.26
C TYR A 224 5.69 -7.21 -4.80
N TYR A 225 4.98 -6.45 -3.95
CA TYR A 225 5.27 -6.42 -2.53
C TYR A 225 5.13 -7.80 -1.87
N ILE A 226 4.03 -8.50 -2.16
CA ILE A 226 3.78 -9.85 -1.63
C ILE A 226 4.84 -10.85 -2.09
N GLU A 227 5.33 -10.71 -3.31
CA GLU A 227 6.41 -11.54 -3.83
C GLU A 227 7.74 -11.23 -3.12
N SER A 228 8.06 -9.96 -2.90
CA SER A 228 9.30 -9.51 -2.25
C SER A 228 9.47 -10.05 -0.82
N ILE A 229 8.37 -10.36 -0.13
CA ILE A 229 8.39 -11.00 1.19
C ILE A 229 8.95 -12.44 1.10
N SER A 230 8.68 -13.13 -0.01
CA SER A 230 9.12 -14.52 -0.22
C SER A 230 10.50 -14.59 -0.89
N ASP A 231 10.83 -13.59 -1.69
CA ASP A 231 12.12 -13.46 -2.38
C ASP A 231 12.70 -12.05 -2.13
N PRO A 232 13.45 -11.87 -1.02
CA PRO A 232 14.07 -10.59 -0.66
C PRO A 232 14.99 -10.02 -1.74
N ASP A 233 15.58 -10.88 -2.58
CA ASP A 233 16.52 -10.50 -3.62
C ASP A 233 15.85 -10.38 -5.01
N GLY A 234 14.56 -10.67 -5.11
CA GLY A 234 13.82 -10.81 -6.39
C GLY A 234 13.53 -9.51 -7.13
N PHE A 235 13.66 -8.36 -6.45
CA PHE A 235 13.38 -7.05 -7.03
C PHE A 235 14.55 -6.07 -6.91
N PRO A 236 15.69 -6.33 -7.55
CA PRO A 236 16.79 -5.40 -7.58
C PRO A 236 16.37 -4.10 -8.27
N ALA A 237 16.55 -3.00 -7.56
CA ALA A 237 16.26 -1.65 -7.97
C ALA A 237 17.56 -0.89 -8.11
N VAL A 238 17.69 -0.09 -9.17
CA VAL A 238 18.84 0.79 -9.36
C VAL A 238 18.39 2.24 -9.36
N LYS A 239 19.17 3.10 -8.72
CA LYS A 239 18.92 4.54 -8.75
C LYS A 239 19.15 5.08 -10.15
N CYS A 240 18.19 5.83 -10.68
CA CYS A 240 18.32 6.46 -11.99
C CYS A 240 17.52 7.76 -12.06
N ASP A 241 17.92 8.75 -12.87
CA ASP A 241 17.18 10.02 -12.94
C ASP A 241 15.94 9.94 -13.84
N SER A 242 15.86 8.93 -14.72
CA SER A 242 14.69 8.69 -15.55
C SER A 242 14.64 7.27 -16.11
N TRP A 243 13.45 6.85 -16.54
CA TRP A 243 13.27 5.60 -17.27
C TRP A 243 14.05 5.55 -18.60
N GLY A 244 14.24 6.71 -19.24
CA GLY A 244 15.05 6.80 -20.46
C GLY A 244 16.52 6.44 -20.22
N GLN A 245 17.12 7.01 -19.16
CA GLN A 245 18.49 6.73 -18.76
C GLN A 245 18.68 5.27 -18.30
N PHE A 246 17.67 4.72 -17.64
CA PHE A 246 17.69 3.32 -17.25
C PHE A 246 17.76 2.39 -18.46
N LYS A 247 16.90 2.63 -19.46
CA LYS A 247 16.90 1.83 -20.70
C LYS A 247 18.17 1.97 -21.53
N SER A 248 18.91 3.08 -21.41
CA SER A 248 20.20 3.27 -22.10
C SER A 248 21.40 2.71 -21.33
N GLY A 249 21.20 2.07 -20.18
CA GLY A 249 22.28 1.53 -19.35
C GLY A 249 23.07 2.58 -18.56
N SER A 250 22.63 3.84 -18.56
CA SER A 250 23.40 4.97 -18.00
C SER A 250 23.54 4.93 -16.47
N CYS A 251 22.75 4.12 -15.79
CA CYS A 251 22.75 4.01 -14.33
C CYS A 251 23.10 2.61 -13.81
N GLU A 252 23.62 1.69 -14.62
CA GLU A 252 23.92 0.30 -14.22
C GLU A 252 24.86 0.18 -13.01
N ASN A 253 25.78 1.12 -12.88
CA ASN A 253 26.79 1.19 -11.82
C ASN A 253 26.34 1.97 -10.58
N ASN A 254 25.11 2.51 -10.57
CA ASN A 254 24.58 3.22 -9.41
C ASN A 254 24.25 2.25 -8.27
N THR A 255 24.02 2.81 -7.08
CA THR A 255 23.60 2.05 -5.91
C THR A 255 22.37 1.20 -6.23
N LYS A 256 22.48 -0.09 -5.90
CA LYS A 256 21.40 -1.08 -6.02
C LYS A 256 20.86 -1.39 -4.65
N ILE A 257 19.53 -1.46 -4.56
CA ILE A 257 18.80 -1.89 -3.37
C ILE A 257 17.68 -2.83 -3.81
N PHE A 258 16.91 -3.38 -2.89
CA PHE A 258 15.80 -4.26 -3.23
C PHE A 258 14.48 -3.55 -2.95
N MET A 259 13.55 -3.61 -3.90
CA MET A 259 12.19 -3.10 -3.75
C MET A 259 11.35 -4.05 -2.89
N GLY A 260 10.46 -3.48 -2.09
CA GLY A 260 9.48 -4.23 -1.30
C GLY A 260 9.94 -4.43 0.13
N ASP A 261 9.62 -5.56 0.76
CA ASP A 261 9.81 -5.77 2.19
C ASP A 261 11.28 -5.62 2.62
N ALA A 262 12.22 -6.11 1.80
CA ALA A 262 13.66 -6.04 2.02
C ALA A 262 14.29 -4.64 1.86
N THR A 263 13.49 -3.60 1.54
CA THR A 263 14.01 -2.23 1.39
C THR A 263 14.62 -1.75 2.72
N PRO A 264 15.90 -1.35 2.76
CA PRO A 264 16.55 -0.99 4.01
C PRO A 264 16.08 0.39 4.49
N PRO A 265 15.67 0.52 5.77
CA PRO A 265 15.01 1.74 6.29
C PRO A 265 15.97 2.92 6.52
N THR A 266 17.27 2.74 6.33
CA THR A 266 18.30 3.77 6.56
C THR A 266 18.60 4.63 5.33
N LEU A 267 17.93 4.39 4.20
CA LEU A 267 18.15 5.13 2.96
C LEU A 267 17.30 6.40 2.93
N VAL A 268 17.91 7.52 3.32
CA VAL A 268 17.31 8.86 3.17
C VAL A 268 17.74 9.44 1.81
N LEU A 269 17.33 8.77 0.74
CA LEU A 269 17.69 9.15 -0.62
C LEU A 269 16.40 9.50 -1.37
N SER A 270 15.99 10.78 -1.38
CA SER A 270 14.85 11.28 -2.18
C SER A 270 15.09 11.02 -3.68
N GLN A 271 14.85 9.80 -4.14
CA GLN A 271 15.40 9.31 -5.40
C GLN A 271 14.44 8.33 -6.07
N LEU A 272 14.32 8.54 -7.38
CA LEU A 272 13.69 7.63 -8.32
C LEU A 272 14.55 6.35 -8.39
N LEU A 273 13.97 5.24 -7.97
CA LEU A 273 14.56 3.92 -8.12
C LEU A 273 13.79 3.15 -9.16
N ILE A 274 14.52 2.57 -10.11
CA ILE A 274 13.94 1.88 -11.24
C ILE A 274 14.19 0.39 -11.06
N VAL A 275 13.10 -0.37 -11.12
CA VAL A 275 13.11 -1.83 -11.03
C VAL A 275 12.79 -2.38 -12.40
N LEU A 276 13.69 -3.19 -12.95
CA LEU A 276 13.40 -3.97 -14.14
C LEU A 276 13.09 -5.39 -13.72
N HIS A 277 11.81 -5.70 -13.66
CA HIS A 277 11.35 -7.04 -13.40
C HIS A 277 10.90 -7.64 -14.73
N LEU A 278 11.79 -8.45 -15.33
CA LEU A 278 11.62 -8.94 -16.70
C LEU A 278 10.77 -10.21 -16.82
N PHE A 279 10.42 -10.92 -15.73
CA PHE A 279 9.75 -12.22 -15.86
C PHE A 279 8.91 -12.65 -14.64
N LEU A 280 7.73 -13.22 -14.96
CA LEU A 280 6.81 -14.11 -14.20
C LEU A 280 5.84 -13.36 -13.24
N ILE A 281 4.51 -13.48 -13.28
CA ILE A 281 3.50 -14.26 -14.03
C ILE A 281 2.32 -13.31 -14.33
#